data_AF-A0A2R6G357-F1
#
_entry.id   AF-A0A2R6G357-F1
#
_cell.length_a   1.000
_cell.length_b   1.000
_cell.length_c   1.000
_cell.angle_alpha   90.00
_cell.angle_beta   90.00
_cell.angle_gamma   90.00
#
_symmetry.space_group_name_H-M   'P 1'
#
loop_
_entity.id
_entity.type
_entity.pdbx_description
1 polymer ?
#
loop_
_entity_poly.entity_id
_entity_poly.type
_entity_poly.pdbx_seq_one_letter_code
_entity_poly.pdbx_strand_id
1 'polypeptide(L)'
;GSALTETRLVDGWDEVGFVIALLWGTTFDGLVLTPAWETFARGVVALGVPSGFLYPACLVAGFGFFFGVYRLAARRSRASARTYRSASEIARRFAPSLLAIAAGYHLAHYFDYFLSLVPSLLVVATSPLSPPATVPQLVLPGWVGGLALASVLGGHLLAIWVAHAAAYDLFPGRLQAIRSQYALTAVMIFYTAVSLWVISQPAGTPPFV
;
A
#
# COMPACT_ATOMS: atom_id res chain seq x y z
N GLY A 1 -34.31 13.22 2.64
CA GLY A 1 -33.94 12.02 1.88
C GLY A 1 -32.83 12.34 0.90
N SER A 2 -31.57 12.33 1.33
CA SER A 2 -30.37 12.46 0.48
C SER A 2 -29.31 11.39 0.77
N ALA A 3 -29.60 10.43 1.64
CA ALA A 3 -28.63 9.41 2.06
C ALA A 3 -28.37 8.32 1.00
N LEU A 4 -29.14 8.30 -0.10
CA LEU A 4 -28.95 7.36 -1.22
C LEU A 4 -28.03 7.92 -2.32
N THR A 5 -27.59 9.17 -2.21
CA THR A 5 -26.72 9.81 -3.22
C THR A 5 -25.25 9.87 -2.79
N GLU A 6 -24.94 9.56 -1.53
CA GLU A 6 -23.55 9.37 -1.09
C GLU A 6 -23.17 7.91 -1.31
N THR A 7 -22.56 7.61 -2.44
CA THR A 7 -21.81 6.36 -2.61
C THR A 7 -20.66 6.36 -1.61
N ARG A 8 -20.86 5.73 -0.46
CA ARG A 8 -19.79 5.50 0.50
C ARG A 8 -18.85 4.46 -0.11
N LEU A 9 -17.58 4.84 -0.24
CA LEU A 9 -16.55 3.99 -0.83
C LEU A 9 -16.20 2.76 0.02
N VAL A 10 -16.57 2.76 1.31
CA VAL A 10 -16.20 1.74 2.31
C VAL A 10 -17.34 1.62 3.32
N ASP A 11 -18.13 0.55 3.24
CA ASP A 11 -19.29 0.33 4.10
C ASP A 11 -19.08 -0.78 5.15
N GLY A 12 -18.13 -1.69 4.91
CA GLY A 12 -17.79 -2.83 5.76
C GLY A 12 -16.31 -2.92 6.16
N TRP A 13 -15.95 -4.08 6.72
CA TRP A 13 -14.55 -4.40 7.09
C TRP A 13 -13.80 -5.07 5.95
N ASP A 14 -14.53 -5.62 5.00
CA ASP A 14 -14.06 -6.22 3.76
C ASP A 14 -13.40 -5.18 2.87
N GLU A 15 -13.95 -3.98 2.71
CA GLU A 15 -13.32 -2.92 1.91
C GLU A 15 -12.12 -2.31 2.65
N VAL A 16 -12.17 -2.21 3.98
CA VAL A 16 -10.99 -1.84 4.79
C VAL A 16 -9.88 -2.89 4.60
N GLY A 17 -10.26 -4.17 4.64
CA GLY A 17 -9.36 -5.29 4.37
C GLY A 17 -8.77 -5.21 2.97
N PHE A 18 -9.58 -4.92 1.95
CA PHE A 18 -9.16 -4.74 0.57
C PHE A 18 -8.15 -3.60 0.41
N VAL A 19 -8.40 -2.43 1.00
CA VAL A 19 -7.46 -1.30 0.96
C VAL A 19 -6.12 -1.67 1.59
N ILE A 20 -6.15 -2.39 2.72
CA ILE A 20 -4.93 -2.84 3.40
C ILE A 20 -4.24 -3.95 2.61
N ALA A 21 -4.99 -4.81 1.93
CA ALA A 21 -4.45 -5.84 1.05
C ALA A 21 -3.76 -5.23 -0.17
N LEU A 22 -4.32 -4.17 -0.77
CA LEU A 22 -3.66 -3.44 -1.86
C LEU A 22 -2.33 -2.83 -1.41
N LEU A 23 -2.34 -2.20 -0.24
CA LEU A 23 -1.15 -1.60 0.34
C LEU A 23 -0.08 -2.67 0.63
N TRP A 24 -0.42 -3.68 1.43
CA TRP A 24 0.51 -4.74 1.80
C TRP A 24 0.93 -5.59 0.62
N GLY A 25 0.03 -5.93 -0.31
CA GLY A 25 0.35 -6.74 -1.48
C GLY A 25 1.43 -6.09 -2.35
N THR A 26 1.28 -4.79 -2.62
CA THR A 26 2.31 -4.02 -3.33
C THR A 26 3.60 -3.95 -2.50
N THR A 27 3.50 -3.75 -1.17
CA THR A 27 4.69 -3.65 -0.30
C THR A 27 5.44 -4.97 -0.23
N PHE A 28 4.73 -6.09 -0.20
CA PHE A 28 5.31 -7.42 -0.20
C PHE A 28 5.97 -7.72 -1.54
N ASP A 29 5.33 -7.39 -2.66
CA ASP A 29 5.89 -7.53 -4.00
C ASP A 29 7.23 -6.78 -4.12
N GLY A 30 7.32 -5.54 -3.63
CA GLY A 30 8.59 -4.83 -3.56
C GLY A 30 9.57 -5.41 -2.54
N LEU A 31 9.09 -5.83 -1.37
CA LEU A 31 9.93 -6.37 -0.29
C LEU A 31 10.71 -7.60 -0.76
N VAL A 32 10.07 -8.52 -1.50
CA VAL A 32 10.71 -9.77 -1.94
C VAL A 32 11.86 -9.57 -2.93
N LEU A 33 11.96 -8.38 -3.52
CA LEU A 33 13.03 -7.97 -4.43
C LEU A 33 14.22 -7.32 -3.71
N THR A 34 14.13 -7.10 -2.40
CA THR A 34 15.17 -6.40 -1.63
C THR A 34 16.29 -7.33 -1.14
N PRO A 35 17.53 -6.84 -0.95
CA PRO A 35 18.62 -7.63 -0.36
C PRO A 35 18.33 -8.11 1.08
N ALA A 36 17.53 -7.33 1.82
CA ALA A 36 17.10 -7.68 3.17
C ALA A 36 16.21 -8.93 3.16
N TRP A 37 15.28 -9.02 2.20
CA TRP A 37 14.48 -10.22 2.01
C TRP A 37 15.33 -11.40 1.60
N GLU A 38 16.29 -11.21 0.69
CA GLU A 38 17.19 -12.29 0.27
C GLU A 38 17.90 -12.93 1.46
N THR A 39 18.48 -12.10 2.33
CA THR A 39 19.18 -12.54 3.55
C THR A 39 18.24 -13.29 4.48
N PHE A 40 17.04 -12.73 4.73
CA PHE A 40 16.02 -13.33 5.57
C PHE A 40 15.55 -14.68 5.03
N ALA A 41 15.17 -14.75 3.75
CA ALA A 41 14.62 -15.93 3.12
C ALA A 41 15.64 -17.08 3.08
N ARG A 42 16.90 -16.79 2.71
CA ARG A 42 17.98 -17.79 2.75
C ARG A 42 18.20 -18.33 4.17
N GLY A 43 18.18 -17.47 5.18
CA GLY A 43 18.32 -17.87 6.58
C GLY A 43 17.18 -18.79 7.04
N VAL A 44 15.92 -18.42 6.75
CA VAL A 44 14.75 -19.22 7.13
C VAL A 44 14.70 -20.56 6.39
N VAL A 45 15.05 -20.58 5.11
CA VAL A 45 15.14 -21.83 4.33
C VAL A 45 16.27 -22.72 4.85
N ALA A 46 17.40 -22.15 5.27
CA ALA A 46 18.50 -22.91 5.88
C ALA A 46 18.10 -23.56 7.22
N LEU A 47 17.12 -23.00 7.93
CA LEU A 47 16.53 -23.59 9.14
C LEU A 47 15.49 -24.71 8.83
N GLY A 48 15.30 -25.05 7.55
CA GLY A 48 14.45 -26.16 7.12
C GLY A 48 13.03 -25.77 6.72
N VAL A 49 12.68 -24.48 6.68
CA VAL A 49 11.35 -24.01 6.23
C VAL A 49 11.30 -24.00 4.69
N PRO A 50 10.38 -24.73 4.04
CA PRO A 50 10.28 -24.72 2.58
C PRO A 50 9.94 -23.33 2.03
N SER A 51 10.61 -22.88 0.96
CA SER A 51 10.36 -21.58 0.33
C SER A 51 8.91 -21.44 -0.16
N GLY A 52 8.32 -22.51 -0.72
CA GLY A 52 6.92 -22.54 -1.14
C GLY A 52 5.91 -22.28 -0.02
N PHE A 53 6.30 -22.49 1.25
CA PHE A 53 5.49 -22.12 2.41
C PHE A 53 5.85 -20.72 2.94
N LEU A 54 7.13 -20.35 2.92
CA LEU A 54 7.63 -19.08 3.45
C LEU A 54 6.93 -17.86 2.84
N TYR A 55 6.87 -17.79 1.51
CA TYR A 55 6.30 -16.64 0.79
C TYR A 55 4.82 -16.40 1.13
N PRO A 56 3.91 -17.38 0.97
CA PRO A 56 2.51 -17.19 1.33
C PRO A 56 2.30 -16.97 2.83
N ALA A 57 3.11 -17.60 3.69
CA ALA A 57 3.05 -17.36 5.14
C ALA A 57 3.39 -15.90 5.48
N CYS A 58 4.46 -15.36 4.92
CA CYS A 58 4.84 -13.95 5.11
C CYS A 58 3.81 -12.99 4.50
N LEU A 59 3.22 -13.33 3.35
CA LEU A 59 2.14 -12.55 2.76
C LEU A 59 0.93 -12.46 3.71
N VAL A 60 0.47 -13.59 4.27
CA VAL A 60 -0.67 -13.61 5.20
C VAL A 60 -0.31 -12.93 6.53
N ALA A 61 0.87 -13.21 7.07
CA ALA A 61 1.33 -12.64 8.34
C ALA A 61 1.48 -11.12 8.26
N GLY A 62 2.09 -10.60 7.18
CA GLY A 62 2.24 -9.17 6.97
C GLY A 62 0.91 -8.46 6.74
N PHE A 63 -0.02 -9.09 6.01
CA PHE A 63 -1.39 -8.57 5.88
C PHE A 63 -2.06 -8.46 7.26
N GLY A 64 -1.99 -9.53 8.06
CA GLY A 64 -2.51 -9.54 9.43
C GLY A 64 -1.88 -8.47 10.32
N PHE A 65 -0.57 -8.25 10.17
CA PHE A 65 0.16 -7.20 10.89
C PHE A 65 -0.31 -5.79 10.50
N PHE A 66 -0.32 -5.45 9.21
CA PHE A 66 -0.81 -4.15 8.73
C PHE A 66 -2.28 -3.93 9.14
N PHE A 67 -3.13 -4.93 8.95
CA PHE A 67 -4.53 -4.85 9.36
C PHE A 67 -4.69 -4.65 10.87
N GLY A 68 -3.91 -5.37 11.67
CA GLY A 68 -3.88 -5.26 13.12
C GLY A 68 -3.41 -3.88 13.61
N VAL A 69 -2.33 -3.36 13.05
CA VAL A 69 -1.77 -2.03 13.34
C VAL A 69 -2.82 -0.94 13.03
N TYR A 70 -3.49 -1.02 11.88
CA TYR A 70 -4.54 -0.07 11.54
C TYR A 70 -5.73 -0.14 12.50
N ARG A 71 -6.18 -1.34 12.84
CA ARG A 71 -7.27 -1.53 13.82
C ARG A 71 -6.92 -1.00 15.19
N LEU A 72 -5.67 -1.18 15.62
CA LEU A 72 -5.18 -0.61 16.87
C LEU A 72 -5.18 0.92 16.81
N ALA A 73 -4.77 1.51 15.70
CA ALA A 73 -4.81 2.95 15.50
C ALA A 73 -6.24 3.51 15.54
N ALA A 74 -7.20 2.84 14.90
CA ALA A 74 -8.62 3.24 14.97
C ALA A 74 -9.17 3.17 16.42
N ARG A 75 -8.79 2.15 17.19
CA ARG A 75 -9.14 2.05 18.63
C ARG A 75 -8.51 3.17 19.46
N ARG A 76 -7.24 3.49 19.21
CA ARG A 76 -6.50 4.58 19.87
C ARG A 76 -7.07 5.95 19.50
N SER A 77 -7.42 6.15 18.24
CA SER A 77 -8.10 7.33 17.70
C SER A 77 -9.44 7.60 18.39
N ARG A 78 -10.25 6.55 18.59
CA ARG A 78 -11.48 6.65 19.38
C ARG A 78 -11.20 7.12 20.81
N ALA A 79 -10.21 6.53 21.46
CA ALA A 79 -9.86 6.84 22.85
C ALA A 79 -9.35 8.29 23.00
N SER A 80 -8.52 8.77 22.07
CA SER A 80 -7.98 10.13 22.09
C SER A 80 -9.03 11.20 21.78
N ALA A 81 -9.98 10.90 20.88
CA ALA A 81 -11.07 11.81 20.52
C ALA A 81 -12.19 11.91 21.58
N ARG A 82 -12.26 10.98 22.55
CA ARG A 82 -13.35 10.86 23.55
C ARG A 82 -14.74 10.97 22.90
N THR A 83 -14.96 10.14 21.89
CA THR A 83 -16.14 10.15 21.04
C THR A 83 -17.09 8.98 21.35
N TYR A 84 -18.38 9.16 21.07
CA TYR A 84 -19.38 8.08 21.07
C TYR A 84 -19.31 7.21 19.81
N ARG A 85 -18.58 7.64 18.77
CA ARG A 85 -18.37 6.88 17.53
C ARG A 85 -17.61 5.59 17.80
N SER A 86 -17.93 4.54 17.06
CA SER A 86 -17.25 3.24 17.20
C SER A 86 -15.88 3.25 16.51
N ALA A 87 -14.95 2.42 16.98
CA ALA A 87 -13.64 2.28 16.31
C ALA A 87 -13.79 1.74 14.88
N SER A 88 -14.80 0.92 14.63
CA SER A 88 -15.12 0.39 13.29
C SER A 88 -15.57 1.49 12.34
N GLU A 89 -16.40 2.42 12.82
CA GLU A 89 -16.85 3.56 12.02
C GLU A 89 -15.69 4.50 11.68
N ILE A 90 -14.78 4.74 12.64
CA ILE A 90 -13.54 5.48 12.39
C ILE A 90 -12.68 4.75 11.36
N ALA A 91 -12.46 3.44 11.51
CA ALA A 91 -11.68 2.67 10.54
C ALA A 91 -12.27 2.75 9.13
N ARG A 92 -13.59 2.64 8.95
CA ARG A 92 -14.20 2.76 7.62
C ARG A 92 -14.06 4.16 7.05
N ARG A 93 -14.28 5.20 7.87
CA ARG A 93 -14.24 6.60 7.40
C ARG A 93 -12.82 7.04 7.00
N PHE A 94 -11.79 6.47 7.62
CA PHE A 94 -10.40 6.79 7.31
C PHE A 94 -9.75 5.82 6.30
N ALA A 95 -10.35 4.69 5.96
CA ALA A 95 -9.78 3.76 4.99
C ALA A 95 -9.50 4.39 3.60
N PRO A 96 -10.34 5.30 3.06
CA PRO A 96 -10.03 5.98 1.80
C PRO A 96 -8.71 6.75 1.79
N SER A 97 -8.22 7.24 2.95
CA SER A 97 -6.91 7.89 2.99
C SER A 97 -5.78 6.88 2.77
N LEU A 98 -5.91 5.65 3.28
CA LEU A 98 -4.94 4.59 3.03
C LEU A 98 -4.94 4.15 1.57
N LEU A 99 -6.09 4.20 0.90
CA LEU A 99 -6.18 3.92 -0.54
C LEU A 99 -5.37 4.93 -1.35
N ALA A 100 -5.35 6.21 -0.96
CA ALA A 100 -4.49 7.20 -1.61
C ALA A 100 -2.99 6.90 -1.42
N ILE A 101 -2.58 6.40 -0.25
CA ILE A 101 -1.20 5.92 -0.02
C ILE A 101 -0.90 4.73 -0.94
N ALA A 102 -1.81 3.74 -0.95
CA ALA A 102 -1.66 2.54 -1.77
C ALA A 102 -1.56 2.89 -3.26
N ALA A 103 -2.37 3.82 -3.75
CA ALA A 103 -2.33 4.28 -5.15
C ALA A 103 -1.00 4.97 -5.50
N GLY A 104 -0.51 5.87 -4.63
CA GLY A 104 0.77 6.54 -4.84
C GLY A 104 1.94 5.55 -4.89
N TYR A 105 1.94 4.56 -4.00
CA TYR A 105 2.96 3.51 -3.99
C TYR A 105 2.81 2.51 -5.14
N HIS A 106 1.60 2.13 -5.52
CA HIS A 106 1.34 1.28 -6.67
C HIS A 106 1.87 1.92 -7.95
N LEU A 107 1.58 3.21 -8.16
CA LEU A 107 2.16 3.96 -9.27
C LEU A 107 3.69 3.96 -9.18
N ALA A 108 4.26 4.31 -8.03
CA ALA A 108 5.72 4.35 -7.85
C ALA A 108 6.41 3.02 -8.17
N HIS A 109 5.81 1.91 -7.77
CA HIS A 109 6.36 0.57 -7.90
C HIS A 109 6.26 0.02 -9.34
N TYR A 110 5.13 0.23 -10.01
CA TYR A 110 4.89 -0.36 -11.33
C TYR A 110 5.21 0.56 -12.52
N PHE A 111 5.40 1.86 -12.31
CA PHE A 111 5.53 2.83 -13.42
C PHE A 111 6.75 2.57 -14.31
N ASP A 112 7.91 2.30 -13.71
CA ASP A 112 9.14 2.00 -14.44
C ASP A 112 9.01 0.71 -15.27
N TYR A 113 8.50 -0.36 -14.64
CA TYR A 113 8.21 -1.64 -15.30
C TYR A 113 7.21 -1.48 -16.45
N PHE A 114 6.12 -0.73 -16.21
CA PHE A 114 5.09 -0.47 -17.21
C PHE A 114 5.70 0.19 -18.45
N LEU A 115 6.40 1.31 -18.28
CA LEU A 115 7.00 2.03 -19.40
C LEU A 115 8.08 1.20 -20.10
N SER A 116 8.91 0.50 -19.34
CA SER A 116 9.97 -0.36 -19.88
C SER A 116 9.40 -1.47 -20.78
N LEU A 117 8.20 -1.98 -20.48
CA LEU A 117 7.57 -3.06 -21.23
C LEU A 117 6.51 -2.63 -22.24
N VAL A 118 6.20 -1.33 -22.39
CA VAL A 118 5.30 -0.85 -23.45
C VAL A 118 5.70 -1.39 -24.84
N PRO A 119 6.98 -1.37 -25.27
CA PRO A 119 7.35 -1.93 -26.57
C PRO A 119 7.04 -3.43 -26.69
N SER A 120 7.30 -4.19 -25.62
CA SER A 120 6.99 -5.62 -25.57
C SER A 120 5.48 -5.88 -25.66
N LEU A 121 4.67 -5.07 -24.98
CA LEU A 121 3.22 -5.12 -25.05
C LEU A 121 2.72 -4.87 -26.48
N LEU A 122 3.29 -3.90 -27.20
CA LEU A 122 2.94 -3.61 -28.59
C LEU A 122 3.27 -4.78 -29.52
N VAL A 123 4.45 -5.41 -29.36
CA VAL A 123 4.80 -6.58 -30.18
C VAL A 123 3.82 -7.73 -29.93
N VAL A 124 3.55 -8.08 -28.67
CA VAL A 124 2.63 -9.18 -28.34
C VAL A 124 1.21 -8.88 -28.80
N ALA A 125 0.75 -7.61 -28.72
CA ALA A 125 -0.56 -7.22 -29.20
C ALA A 125 -0.78 -7.50 -30.71
N THR A 126 0.28 -7.46 -31.52
CA THR A 126 0.19 -7.77 -32.96
C THR A 126 0.12 -9.26 -33.28
N SER A 127 0.56 -10.12 -32.36
CA SER A 127 0.57 -11.58 -32.54
C SER A 127 0.51 -12.29 -31.18
N PRO A 128 -0.65 -12.27 -30.49
CA PRO A 128 -0.76 -12.65 -29.07
C PRO A 128 -0.51 -14.13 -28.80
N LEU A 129 -0.67 -14.99 -29.82
CA LEU A 129 -0.43 -16.43 -29.72
C LEU A 129 1.00 -16.82 -30.16
N SER A 130 1.80 -15.86 -30.61
CA SER A 130 3.16 -16.09 -31.09
C SER A 130 4.15 -15.39 -30.17
N PRO A 131 5.00 -16.14 -29.42
CA PRO A 131 6.04 -15.53 -28.61
C PRO A 131 6.96 -14.66 -29.47
N PRO A 132 7.28 -13.43 -29.04
CA PRO A 132 8.15 -12.56 -29.81
C PRO A 132 9.59 -13.09 -29.78
N ALA A 133 10.29 -12.99 -30.90
CA ALA A 133 11.68 -13.44 -31.01
C ALA A 133 12.63 -12.64 -30.10
N THR A 134 12.26 -11.41 -29.78
CA THR A 134 12.97 -10.52 -28.84
C THR A 134 11.95 -9.87 -27.92
N VAL A 135 12.35 -9.58 -26.68
CA VAL A 135 11.52 -8.83 -25.70
C VAL A 135 12.07 -7.41 -25.66
N PRO A 136 11.59 -6.49 -26.53
CA PRO A 136 12.12 -5.14 -26.57
C PRO A 136 11.76 -4.39 -25.30
N GLN A 137 12.76 -3.77 -24.69
CA GLN A 137 12.59 -2.94 -23.50
C GLN A 137 12.96 -1.49 -23.80
N LEU A 138 12.15 -0.57 -23.28
CA LEU A 138 12.47 0.85 -23.31
C LEU A 138 13.45 1.15 -22.17
N VAL A 139 14.64 1.64 -22.51
CA VAL A 139 15.60 2.12 -21.51
C VAL A 139 15.15 3.50 -21.04
N LEU A 140 14.83 3.60 -19.76
CA LEU A 140 14.34 4.83 -19.16
C LEU A 140 15.48 5.73 -18.68
N PRO A 141 15.36 7.06 -18.82
CA PRO A 141 16.31 7.99 -18.24
C PRO A 141 16.35 7.88 -16.70
N GLY A 142 17.51 8.09 -16.09
CA GLY A 142 17.68 7.96 -14.65
C GLY A 142 16.81 8.90 -13.79
N TRP A 143 16.29 10.00 -14.34
CA TRP A 143 15.37 10.88 -13.61
C TRP A 143 13.98 10.26 -13.37
N VAL A 144 13.61 9.20 -14.11
CA VAL A 144 12.32 8.50 -13.96
C VAL A 144 12.18 7.89 -12.56
N GLY A 145 13.28 7.48 -11.92
CA GLY A 145 13.25 7.06 -10.52
C GLY A 145 12.77 8.16 -9.56
N GLY A 146 13.00 9.44 -9.89
CA GLY A 146 12.48 10.58 -9.13
C GLY A 146 10.94 10.67 -9.16
N LEU A 147 10.29 10.17 -10.22
CA LEU A 147 8.83 10.12 -10.29
C LEU A 147 8.27 9.11 -9.30
N ALA A 148 8.95 7.99 -9.05
CA ALA A 148 8.52 7.02 -8.05
C ALA A 148 8.47 7.66 -6.65
N LEU A 149 9.52 8.40 -6.27
CA LEU A 149 9.53 9.15 -5.00
C LEU A 149 8.41 10.20 -4.95
N ALA A 150 8.25 10.97 -6.03
CA ALA A 150 7.19 11.97 -6.13
C ALA A 150 5.78 11.34 -6.03
N SER A 151 5.56 10.16 -6.62
CA SER A 151 4.29 9.44 -6.55
C SER A 151 3.97 8.97 -5.13
N VAL A 152 4.94 8.43 -4.39
CA VAL A 152 4.73 8.02 -2.99
C VAL A 152 4.40 9.24 -2.11
N LEU A 153 5.18 10.33 -2.25
CA LEU A 153 4.95 11.56 -1.49
C LEU A 153 3.62 12.21 -1.86
N GLY A 154 3.30 12.29 -3.16
CA GLY A 154 2.03 12.82 -3.66
C GLY A 154 0.83 12.02 -3.13
N GLY A 155 0.91 10.68 -3.15
CA GLY A 155 -0.10 9.80 -2.55
C GLY A 155 -0.25 10.04 -1.05
N HIS A 156 0.84 10.26 -0.32
CA HIS A 156 0.81 10.60 1.10
C HIS A 156 0.17 11.96 1.38
N LEU A 157 0.49 13.00 0.60
CA LEU A 157 -0.13 14.33 0.75
C LEU A 157 -1.64 14.27 0.46
N LEU A 158 -2.05 13.56 -0.58
CA LEU A 158 -3.46 13.29 -0.88
C LEU A 158 -4.13 12.53 0.28
N ALA A 159 -3.46 11.52 0.82
CA ALA A 159 -3.95 10.78 1.97
C ALA A 159 -4.13 11.67 3.21
N ILE A 160 -3.20 12.57 3.51
CA ILE A 160 -3.33 13.55 4.59
C ILE A 160 -4.57 14.41 4.37
N TRP A 161 -4.76 14.94 3.16
CA TRP A 161 -5.91 15.77 2.84
C TRP A 161 -7.23 15.01 3.01
N VAL A 162 -7.33 13.79 2.47
CA VAL A 162 -8.50 12.91 2.63
C VAL A 162 -8.77 12.58 4.10
N ALA A 163 -7.73 12.24 4.87
CA ALA A 163 -7.85 11.95 6.30
C ALA A 163 -8.30 13.18 7.09
N HIS A 164 -7.88 14.37 6.69
CA HIS A 164 -8.27 15.63 7.31
C HIS A 164 -9.73 15.97 7.04
N ALA A 165 -10.16 15.91 5.77
CA ALA A 165 -11.56 16.08 5.41
C ALA A 165 -12.45 15.06 6.15
N ALA A 166 -12.06 13.78 6.12
CA ALA A 166 -12.77 12.72 6.82
C ALA A 166 -12.91 12.95 8.33
N ALA A 167 -11.87 13.50 8.98
CA ALA A 167 -11.90 13.82 10.41
C ALA A 167 -12.88 14.97 10.72
N TYR A 168 -12.85 16.04 9.94
CA TYR A 168 -13.72 17.21 10.15
C TYR A 168 -15.18 16.93 9.80
N ASP A 169 -15.45 16.03 8.86
CA ASP A 169 -16.81 15.57 8.57
C ASP A 169 -17.36 14.66 9.67
N LEU A 170 -16.51 13.81 10.27
CA LEU A 170 -16.94 12.79 11.22
C LEU A 170 -17.16 13.36 12.64
N PHE A 171 -16.36 14.34 13.05
CA PHE A 171 -16.33 14.84 14.41
C PHE A 171 -16.87 16.27 14.52
N PRO A 172 -17.89 16.52 15.37
CA PRO A 172 -18.47 17.86 15.50
C PRO A 172 -17.52 18.84 16.21
N GLY A 173 -16.63 18.35 17.08
CA GLY A 173 -15.67 19.18 17.80
C GLY A 173 -14.31 19.22 17.11
N ARG A 174 -13.77 20.43 16.86
CA ARG A 174 -12.43 20.62 16.28
C ARG A 174 -11.33 19.89 17.03
N LEU A 175 -11.35 19.93 18.37
CA LEU A 175 -10.35 19.25 19.19
C LEU A 175 -10.48 17.72 19.12
N GLN A 176 -11.70 17.19 18.95
CA GLN A 176 -11.93 15.77 18.75
C GLN A 176 -11.39 15.33 17.40
N ALA A 177 -11.67 16.10 16.34
CA ALA A 177 -11.14 15.85 15.00
C ALA A 177 -9.60 15.78 15.03
N ILE A 178 -8.93 16.78 15.58
CA ILE A 178 -7.46 16.81 15.68
C ILE A 178 -6.91 15.61 16.48
N ARG A 179 -7.47 15.34 17.67
CA ARG A 179 -6.99 14.23 18.53
C ARG A 179 -7.21 12.86 17.91
N SER A 180 -8.25 12.69 17.10
CA SER A 180 -8.53 11.44 16.39
C SER A 180 -7.43 11.09 15.39
N GLN A 181 -6.74 12.10 14.84
CA GLN A 181 -5.77 11.88 13.77
C GLN A 181 -4.44 11.34 14.28
N TYR A 182 -4.03 11.58 15.53
CA TYR A 182 -2.67 11.23 15.99
C TYR A 182 -2.25 9.77 15.72
N ALA A 183 -3.07 8.82 16.16
CA ALA A 183 -2.75 7.40 15.97
C ALA A 183 -2.84 6.97 14.50
N LEU A 184 -3.77 7.56 13.73
CA LEU A 184 -3.98 7.23 12.32
C LEU A 184 -2.86 7.81 11.45
N THR A 185 -2.46 9.07 11.69
CA THR A 185 -1.32 9.71 11.04
C THR A 185 -0.03 8.95 11.32
N ALA A 186 0.19 8.46 12.54
CA ALA A 186 1.36 7.63 12.84
C ALA A 186 1.41 6.36 11.99
N VAL A 187 0.26 5.70 11.79
CA VAL A 187 0.17 4.52 10.91
C VAL A 187 0.36 4.88 9.44
N MET A 188 -0.20 5.99 8.98
CA MET A 188 0.01 6.49 7.62
C MET A 188 1.49 6.77 7.35
N ILE A 189 2.19 7.42 8.29
CA ILE A 189 3.63 7.66 8.21
C ILE A 189 4.39 6.33 8.18
N PHE A 190 4.04 5.38 9.06
CA PHE A 190 4.68 4.07 9.07
C PHE A 190 4.55 3.37 7.72
N TYR A 191 3.36 3.30 7.13
CA TYR A 191 3.15 2.68 5.83
C TYR A 191 3.90 3.38 4.71
N THR A 192 3.84 4.71 4.66
CA THR A 192 4.58 5.48 3.66
C THR A 192 6.09 5.33 3.83
N ALA A 193 6.60 5.30 5.06
CA ALA A 193 8.02 5.09 5.33
C ALA A 193 8.49 3.71 4.89
N VAL A 194 7.70 2.66 5.14
CA VAL A 194 7.99 1.31 4.66
C VAL A 194 7.99 1.28 3.12
N SER A 195 6.98 1.85 2.46
CA SER A 195 6.94 1.97 1.00
C SER A 195 8.15 2.71 0.41
N LEU A 196 8.54 3.85 1.00
CA LEU A 196 9.71 4.62 0.59
C LEU A 196 11.02 3.83 0.81
N TRP A 197 11.11 3.10 1.92
CA TRP A 197 12.26 2.25 2.17
C TRP A 197 12.37 1.14 1.12
N VAL A 198 11.27 0.45 0.81
CA VAL A 198 11.24 -0.61 -0.22
C VAL A 198 11.62 -0.07 -1.60
N ILE A 199 11.00 1.03 -2.06
CA ILE A 199 11.25 1.57 -3.41
C ILE A 199 12.67 2.15 -3.58
N SER A 200 13.35 2.46 -2.49
CA SER A 200 14.73 2.96 -2.50
C SER A 200 15.79 1.84 -2.42
N GLN A 201 15.38 0.59 -2.25
CA GLN A 201 16.31 -0.54 -2.28
C GLN A 201 16.74 -0.86 -3.72
N PRO A 202 17.97 -1.36 -3.92
CA PRO A 202 18.36 -1.94 -5.20
C PRO A 202 17.49 -3.18 -5.48
N ALA A 203 16.86 -3.23 -6.65
CA ALA A 203 16.02 -4.36 -7.04
C ALA A 203 16.89 -5.55 -7.46
N GLY A 204 16.63 -6.72 -6.87
CA GLY A 204 17.23 -8.01 -7.23
C GLY A 204 16.18 -9.01 -7.69
N THR A 205 16.61 -10.23 -8.02
CA THR A 205 15.71 -11.35 -8.28
C THR A 205 15.30 -12.01 -6.95
N PRO A 206 14.02 -12.35 -6.74
CA PRO A 206 13.61 -13.07 -5.55
C PRO A 206 14.35 -14.42 -5.47
N PRO A 207 14.90 -14.81 -4.32
CA PRO A 207 15.53 -16.12 -4.21
C PRO A 207 14.45 -17.22 -4.24
N PHE A 208 14.77 -18.38 -4.81
CA PHE A 208 13.90 -19.58 -4.80
C PHE A 208 12.57 -19.46 -5.57
N VAL A 209 12.45 -18.50 -6.50
CA VAL A 209 11.30 -18.33 -7.42
C VAL A 209 11.79 -18.44 -8.86
#